data_AF-A0A975E970-F1
#
_entry.id   AF-A0A975E970-F1
#
_cell.length_a   1.000
_cell.length_b   1.000
_cell.length_c   1.000
_cell.angle_alpha   90.00
_cell.angle_beta   90.00
_cell.angle_gamma   90.00
#
_symmetry.space_group_name_H-M   'P 1'
#
loop_
_entity.id
_entity.type
_entity.pdbx_description
1 polymer ?
#
loop_
_entity_poly.entity_id
_entity_poly.type
_entity_poly.pdbx_seq_one_letter_code
_entity_poly.pdbx_strand_id
1 'polypeptide(L)'
;MKSILHTIATTATLAASLAVPTAQAQNLKPGQYEYSTVTEVFGMKIPVNFKQCVTQKDVDTNSAYANQQGSEGCTPPEVKRKGSNITIQYTCSKPRMRGEGTGTVTEDTFTMDMRVTQFDDSSDMKGRVVQTSLSANRLGDCSK
;
A
#
# COMPACT_ATOMS: atom_id res chain seq x y z
N MET A 1 40.78 -30.15 55.51
CA MET A 1 41.50 -29.25 54.58
C MET A 1 42.17 -30.16 53.54
N LYS A 2 41.97 -30.11 52.22
CA LYS A 2 41.49 -29.10 51.28
C LYS A 2 40.92 -29.79 50.01
N SER A 3 39.80 -29.23 49.55
CA SER A 3 39.23 -29.11 48.19
C SER A 3 39.38 -30.20 47.12
N ILE A 4 38.21 -30.69 46.69
CA ILE A 4 37.94 -31.45 45.45
C ILE A 4 37.73 -30.45 44.30
N LEU A 5 38.57 -30.52 43.26
CA LEU A 5 38.43 -29.80 42.00
C LEU A 5 37.12 -30.23 41.30
N HIS A 6 36.22 -29.28 41.05
CA HIS A 6 35.09 -29.46 40.13
C HIS A 6 35.39 -28.69 38.84
N THR A 7 35.60 -29.43 37.77
CA THR A 7 35.70 -28.93 36.39
C THR A 7 34.30 -28.49 35.95
N ILE A 8 34.06 -27.18 35.87
CA ILE A 8 32.81 -26.62 35.35
C ILE A 8 32.97 -26.46 33.84
N ALA A 9 32.26 -27.29 33.07
CA ALA A 9 32.09 -27.16 31.63
C ALA A 9 31.12 -26.02 31.34
N THR A 10 31.60 -24.95 30.70
CA THR A 10 30.78 -23.84 30.19
C THR A 10 30.16 -24.21 28.83
N THR A 11 28.90 -24.61 28.84
CA THR A 11 28.06 -24.71 27.64
C THR A 11 27.46 -23.34 27.34
N ALA A 12 27.95 -22.68 26.29
CA ALA A 12 27.39 -21.43 25.78
C ALA A 12 26.20 -21.73 24.84
N THR A 13 24.98 -21.58 25.35
CA THR A 13 23.75 -21.68 24.55
C THR A 13 23.54 -20.40 23.75
N LEU A 14 23.81 -20.47 22.45
CA LEU A 14 23.57 -19.40 21.48
C LEU A 14 22.06 -19.33 21.18
N ALA A 15 21.33 -18.42 21.84
CA ALA A 15 19.92 -18.18 21.56
C ALA A 15 19.78 -17.41 20.24
N ALA A 16 19.51 -18.14 19.15
CA ALA A 16 19.12 -17.55 17.88
C ALA A 16 17.70 -16.98 17.99
N SER A 17 17.59 -15.68 18.26
CA SER A 17 16.34 -14.92 18.14
C SER A 17 15.91 -14.89 16.67
N LEU A 18 14.97 -15.78 16.32
CA LEU A 18 14.22 -15.73 15.08
C LEU A 18 13.42 -14.42 15.07
N ALA A 19 13.90 -13.44 14.32
CA ALA A 19 13.11 -12.26 13.99
C ALA A 19 11.93 -12.71 13.11
N VAL A 20 10.77 -12.91 13.72
CA VAL A 20 9.52 -13.12 12.99
C VAL A 20 9.25 -11.82 12.24
N PRO A 21 9.15 -11.81 10.90
CA PRO A 21 8.70 -10.64 10.19
C PRO A 21 7.29 -10.34 10.69
N THR A 22 7.10 -9.19 11.33
CA THR A 22 5.78 -8.67 11.64
C THR A 22 5.12 -8.36 10.29
N ALA A 23 4.42 -9.34 9.74
CA ALA A 23 3.46 -9.11 8.67
C ALA A 23 2.51 -8.03 9.21
N GLN A 24 2.66 -6.80 8.72
CA GLN A 24 1.75 -5.73 9.06
C GLN A 24 0.37 -6.19 8.59
N ALA A 25 -0.50 -6.52 9.54
CA ALA A 25 -1.83 -7.02 9.25
C ALA A 25 -2.48 -6.08 8.23
N GLN A 26 -2.72 -6.61 7.04
CA GLN A 26 -3.46 -5.90 6.03
C GLN A 26 -4.92 -5.98 6.46
N ASN A 27 -5.43 -4.85 6.96
CA ASN A 27 -6.79 -4.82 7.49
C ASN A 27 -7.86 -5.07 6.42
N LEU A 28 -7.55 -5.22 5.12
CA LEU A 28 -8.55 -5.31 4.05
C LEU A 28 -8.91 -6.76 3.72
N LYS A 29 -10.21 -7.07 3.67
CA LYS A 29 -10.71 -8.40 3.31
C LYS A 29 -10.91 -8.55 1.80
N PRO A 30 -10.50 -9.66 1.16
CA PRO A 30 -10.85 -9.92 -0.24
C PRO A 30 -12.36 -9.95 -0.49
N GLY A 31 -12.80 -9.57 -1.68
CA GLY A 31 -14.22 -9.57 -2.04
C GLY A 31 -14.56 -8.63 -3.19
N GLN A 32 -15.84 -8.55 -3.52
CA GLN A 32 -16.37 -7.54 -4.43
C GLN A 32 -16.42 -6.20 -3.71
N TYR A 33 -15.85 -5.16 -4.30
CA TYR A 33 -15.93 -3.79 -3.79
C TYR A 33 -16.65 -2.89 -4.78
N GLU A 34 -17.36 -1.90 -4.26
CA GLU A 34 -17.81 -0.72 -4.99
C GLU A 34 -16.87 0.44 -4.69
N TYR A 35 -16.35 1.04 -5.75
CA TYR A 35 -15.43 2.16 -5.74
C TYR A 35 -16.15 3.42 -6.16
N SER A 36 -15.87 4.50 -5.46
CA SER A 36 -16.18 5.87 -5.85
C SER A 36 -14.89 6.66 -5.92
N THR A 37 -14.60 7.22 -7.08
CA THR A 37 -13.40 8.02 -7.32
C THR A 37 -13.78 9.39 -7.82
N VAL A 38 -13.09 10.42 -7.35
CA VAL A 38 -13.21 11.79 -7.86
C VAL A 38 -11.81 12.25 -8.20
N THR A 39 -11.56 12.40 -9.50
CA THR A 39 -10.27 12.88 -10.00
C THR A 39 -10.40 14.34 -10.42
N GLU A 40 -9.53 15.19 -9.89
CA GLU A 40 -9.44 16.60 -10.22
C GLU A 40 -8.25 16.84 -11.16
N VAL A 41 -8.56 17.31 -12.36
CA VAL A 41 -7.59 17.65 -13.41
C VAL A 41 -8.04 18.97 -14.03
N PHE A 42 -7.13 19.95 -14.10
CA PHE A 42 -7.43 21.29 -14.63
C PHE A 42 -8.63 21.99 -13.99
N GLY A 43 -8.88 21.78 -12.69
CA GLY A 43 -10.02 22.35 -11.97
C GLY A 43 -11.38 21.72 -12.33
N MET A 44 -11.40 20.69 -13.18
CA MET A 44 -12.58 19.87 -13.43
C MET A 44 -12.55 18.64 -12.53
N LYS A 45 -13.69 18.35 -11.89
CA LYS A 45 -13.88 17.14 -11.07
C LYS A 45 -14.61 16.08 -11.90
N ILE A 46 -13.99 14.92 -12.04
CA ILE A 46 -14.49 13.80 -12.82
C ILE A 46 -14.83 12.66 -11.85
N PRO A 47 -16.11 12.46 -11.51
CA PRO A 47 -16.54 11.35 -10.68
C PRO A 47 -16.68 10.07 -11.50
N VAL A 48 -16.17 8.95 -11.00
CA VAL A 48 -16.34 7.62 -11.59
C VAL A 48 -16.67 6.62 -10.48
N ASN A 49 -17.74 5.86 -10.69
CA ASN A 49 -18.11 4.75 -9.83
C ASN A 49 -17.98 3.44 -10.61
N PHE A 50 -17.41 2.41 -9.98
CA PHE A 50 -17.26 1.11 -10.60
C PHE A 50 -17.18 0.02 -9.53
N LYS A 51 -17.32 -1.24 -9.95
CA LYS A 51 -17.18 -2.39 -9.07
C LYS A 51 -15.97 -3.21 -9.50
N GLN A 52 -15.17 -3.66 -8.56
CA GLN A 52 -14.00 -4.50 -8.83
C GLN A 52 -13.88 -5.61 -7.78
N CYS A 53 -13.54 -6.81 -8.24
CA CYS A 53 -13.15 -7.90 -7.34
C CYS A 53 -11.72 -7.66 -6.85
N VAL A 54 -11.55 -7.57 -5.53
CA VAL A 54 -10.25 -7.47 -4.86
C VAL A 54 -9.87 -8.87 -4.38
N THR A 55 -8.78 -9.41 -4.93
CA THR A 55 -8.28 -10.73 -4.57
C THR A 55 -7.33 -10.66 -3.36
N GLN A 56 -7.03 -11.81 -2.75
CA GLN A 56 -6.00 -11.87 -1.71
C GLN A 56 -4.63 -11.41 -2.23
N LYS A 57 -4.31 -11.74 -3.49
CA LYS A 57 -3.08 -11.25 -4.14
C LYS A 57 -3.06 -9.72 -4.14
N ASP A 58 -4.17 -9.07 -4.44
CA ASP A 58 -4.23 -7.60 -4.48
C ASP A 58 -4.06 -6.94 -3.13
N VAL A 59 -4.59 -7.59 -2.08
CA VAL A 59 -4.33 -7.21 -0.70
C VAL A 59 -2.83 -7.36 -0.45
N ASP A 60 -2.27 -8.55 -0.62
CA ASP A 60 -0.87 -8.85 -0.32
C ASP A 60 0.12 -7.93 -1.06
N THR A 61 -0.18 -7.56 -2.31
CA THR A 61 0.65 -6.65 -3.13
C THR A 61 0.31 -5.17 -2.97
N ASN A 62 -0.68 -4.82 -2.15
CA ASN A 62 -1.22 -3.45 -2.01
C ASN A 62 -1.73 -2.82 -3.32
N SER A 63 -2.07 -3.62 -4.34
CA SER A 63 -2.64 -3.14 -5.60
C SER A 63 -4.11 -2.76 -5.47
N ALA A 64 -4.77 -3.11 -4.36
CA ALA A 64 -6.15 -2.72 -4.09
C ALA A 64 -6.33 -1.19 -3.94
N TYR A 65 -5.29 -0.48 -3.50
CA TYR A 65 -5.35 0.94 -3.10
C TYR A 65 -4.76 1.89 -4.16
N ALA A 66 -3.80 1.39 -4.93
CA ALA A 66 -3.06 2.17 -5.90
C ALA A 66 -3.39 1.65 -7.30
N ASN A 67 -4.04 2.49 -8.10
CA ASN A 67 -4.30 2.19 -9.51
C ASN A 67 -2.99 2.32 -10.29
N GLN A 68 -2.06 1.37 -10.09
CA GLN A 68 -0.77 1.32 -10.80
C GLN A 68 -0.89 0.67 -12.19
N GLN A 69 -2.11 0.47 -12.69
CA GLN A 69 -2.32 -0.05 -14.03
C GLN A 69 -1.68 0.89 -15.05
N GLY A 70 -0.60 0.43 -15.68
CA GLY A 70 -0.12 0.96 -16.95
C GLY A 70 1.12 1.86 -16.95
N SER A 71 1.87 1.97 -15.85
CA SER A 71 3.03 2.89 -15.82
C SER A 71 4.37 2.15 -15.80
N GLU A 72 4.96 2.00 -16.99
CA GLU A 72 6.34 1.49 -17.16
C GLU A 72 7.31 2.29 -16.28
N GLY A 73 8.25 1.62 -15.63
CA GLY A 73 9.32 2.30 -14.88
C GLY A 73 8.87 2.99 -13.60
N CYS A 74 7.74 2.57 -13.00
CA CYS A 74 7.40 2.89 -11.61
C CYS A 74 8.12 2.00 -10.61
N THR A 75 8.53 2.60 -9.50
CA THR A 75 8.99 1.87 -8.32
C THR A 75 7.80 1.13 -7.69
N PRO A 76 8.02 -0.04 -7.08
CA PRO A 76 7.05 -0.61 -6.14
C PRO A 76 6.63 0.46 -5.11
N PRO A 77 5.35 0.52 -4.73
CA PRO A 77 4.89 1.50 -3.77
C PRO A 77 5.51 1.25 -2.39
N GLU A 78 6.08 2.29 -1.79
CA GLU A 78 6.41 2.30 -0.37
C GLU A 78 5.11 2.49 0.42
N VAL A 79 4.71 1.46 1.16
CA VAL A 79 3.49 1.47 1.97
C VAL A 79 3.87 1.49 3.45
N LYS A 80 3.33 2.46 4.20
CA LYS A 80 3.43 2.48 5.66
C LYS A 80 2.03 2.38 6.25
N ARG A 81 1.90 1.56 7.31
CA ARG A 81 0.65 1.36 8.04
C ARG A 81 0.83 1.69 9.52
N LYS A 82 -0.18 2.36 10.09
CA LYS A 82 -0.31 2.60 11.53
C LYS A 82 -1.77 2.49 11.94
N GLY A 83 -2.14 1.31 12.44
CA GLY A 83 -3.55 0.98 12.71
C GLY A 83 -4.34 0.97 11.39
N SER A 84 -5.43 1.73 11.34
CA SER A 84 -6.20 1.93 10.11
C SER A 84 -5.53 2.87 9.12
N ASN A 85 -4.57 3.70 9.52
CA ASN A 85 -3.96 4.67 8.63
C ASN A 85 -2.98 4.01 7.67
N ILE A 86 -3.06 4.40 6.39
CA ILE A 86 -2.13 3.98 5.34
C ILE A 86 -1.52 5.21 4.67
N THR A 87 -0.25 5.12 4.31
CA THR A 87 0.42 6.09 3.43
C THR A 87 1.12 5.35 2.31
N ILE A 88 1.00 5.85 1.08
CA ILE A 88 1.57 5.26 -0.13
C ILE A 88 2.46 6.30 -0.80
N GLN A 89 3.65 5.91 -1.23
CA GLN A 89 4.49 6.73 -2.09
C GLN A 89 5.09 5.88 -3.22
N TYR A 90 5.19 6.45 -4.41
CA TYR A 90 5.90 5.84 -5.53
C TYR A 90 6.44 6.91 -6.47
N THR A 91 7.43 6.53 -7.26
CA THR A 91 7.97 7.37 -8.33
C THR A 91 7.99 6.59 -9.63
N CYS A 92 7.83 7.27 -10.75
CA CYS A 92 7.93 6.67 -12.07
C CYS A 92 8.91 7.46 -12.92
N SER A 93 9.67 6.73 -13.74
CA SER A 93 10.61 7.31 -14.68
C SER A 93 9.99 7.61 -16.04
N LYS A 94 8.88 6.94 -16.41
CA LYS A 94 8.18 7.09 -17.70
C LYS A 94 6.65 6.98 -17.58
N PRO A 95 5.89 8.08 -17.70
CA PRO A 95 6.37 9.46 -17.64
C PRO A 95 7.00 9.75 -16.27
N ARG A 96 7.86 10.76 -16.20
CA ARG A 96 8.49 11.15 -14.93
C ARG A 96 7.43 11.73 -13.99
N MET A 97 7.10 11.02 -12.91
CA MET A 97 6.08 11.43 -11.94
C MET A 97 6.36 10.92 -10.52
N ARG A 98 5.73 11.57 -9.54
CA ARG A 98 5.68 11.13 -8.13
C ARG A 98 4.23 11.07 -7.68
N GLY A 99 3.85 9.93 -7.11
CA GLY A 99 2.58 9.73 -6.45
C GLY A 99 2.76 9.65 -4.95
N GLU A 100 1.89 10.32 -4.22
CA GLU A 100 1.79 10.24 -2.76
C GLU A 100 0.32 10.08 -2.40
N GLY A 101 0.03 9.35 -1.34
CA GLY A 101 -1.33 9.29 -0.84
C GLY A 101 -1.43 8.86 0.60
N THR A 102 -2.54 9.23 1.20
CA THR A 102 -2.88 8.94 2.59
C THR A 102 -4.32 8.47 2.68
N GLY A 103 -4.62 7.63 3.65
CA GLY A 103 -5.96 7.11 3.76
C GLY A 103 -6.19 6.27 4.99
N THR A 104 -7.35 5.63 5.01
CA THR A 104 -7.74 4.70 6.07
C THR A 104 -8.19 3.37 5.46
N VAL A 105 -7.85 2.26 6.12
CA VAL A 105 -8.19 0.89 5.70
C VAL A 105 -8.74 0.14 6.90
N THR A 106 -9.95 -0.39 6.74
CA THR A 106 -10.62 -1.33 7.63
C THR A 106 -10.91 -2.64 6.89
N GLU A 107 -11.56 -3.60 7.56
CA GLU A 107 -11.93 -4.90 6.98
C GLU A 107 -12.76 -4.78 5.70
N ASP A 108 -13.75 -3.91 5.69
CA ASP A 108 -14.72 -3.81 4.61
C ASP A 108 -14.66 -2.48 3.87
N THR A 109 -13.87 -1.51 4.33
CA THR A 109 -13.83 -0.18 3.72
C THR A 109 -12.43 0.39 3.64
N PHE A 110 -12.19 1.21 2.64
CA PHE A 110 -11.01 2.08 2.64
C PHE A 110 -11.27 3.41 1.94
N THR A 111 -10.48 4.40 2.34
CA THR A 111 -10.40 5.71 1.70
C THR A 111 -8.96 6.01 1.34
N MET A 112 -8.74 6.73 0.26
CA MET A 112 -7.43 7.22 -0.16
C MET A 112 -7.56 8.59 -0.81
N ASP A 113 -6.77 9.55 -0.37
CA ASP A 113 -6.49 10.78 -1.09
C ASP A 113 -5.11 10.67 -1.71
N MET A 114 -5.06 10.71 -3.04
CA MET A 114 -3.85 10.58 -3.84
C MET A 114 -3.53 11.91 -4.50
N ARG A 115 -2.23 12.25 -4.53
CA ARG A 115 -1.67 13.39 -5.25
C ARG A 115 -0.57 12.88 -6.17
N VAL A 116 -0.76 13.05 -7.47
CA VAL A 116 0.23 12.71 -8.49
C VAL A 116 0.76 13.99 -9.11
N THR A 117 2.07 14.20 -9.01
CA THR A 117 2.77 15.32 -9.65
C THR A 117 3.51 14.81 -10.87
N GLN A 118 3.20 15.36 -12.04
CA GLN A 118 3.85 15.00 -13.29
C GLN A 118 4.96 16.00 -13.61
N PHE A 119 6.16 15.52 -13.86
CA PHE A 119 7.34 16.36 -14.06
C PHE A 119 7.86 16.34 -15.49
N ASP A 120 7.33 15.48 -16.35
CA ASP A 120 7.77 15.34 -17.73
C ASP A 120 7.55 16.64 -18.53
N ASP A 121 8.64 17.13 -19.12
CA ASP A 121 8.67 18.38 -19.86
C ASP A 121 8.04 18.26 -21.26
N SER A 122 7.85 17.03 -21.75
CA SER A 122 7.27 16.73 -23.06
C SER A 122 5.74 16.58 -23.05
N SER A 123 5.12 16.68 -21.89
CA SER A 123 3.68 16.51 -21.70
C SER A 123 2.98 17.86 -21.44
N ASP A 124 1.74 18.01 -21.89
CA ASP A 124 0.85 19.13 -21.49
C ASP A 124 0.59 19.15 -19.96
N MET A 125 1.03 18.11 -19.26
CA MET A 125 0.94 17.88 -17.83
C MET A 125 2.18 18.34 -17.04
N LYS A 126 3.18 18.96 -17.67
CA LYS A 126 4.39 19.44 -16.99
C LYS A 126 4.06 20.29 -15.75
N GLY A 127 4.55 19.85 -14.59
CA GLY A 127 4.36 20.53 -13.30
C GLY A 127 2.91 20.52 -12.80
N ARG A 128 2.03 19.75 -13.45
CA ARG A 128 0.63 19.63 -13.04
C ARG A 128 0.49 18.59 -11.94
N VAL A 129 -0.55 18.81 -11.15
CA VAL A 129 -0.94 17.96 -10.05
C VAL A 129 -2.32 17.42 -10.37
N VAL A 130 -2.42 16.10 -10.34
CA VAL A 130 -3.69 15.38 -10.38
C VAL A 130 -4.00 14.95 -8.96
N GLN A 131 -5.18 15.30 -8.48
CA GLN A 131 -5.66 14.84 -7.17
C GLN A 131 -6.78 13.83 -7.39
N THR A 132 -6.75 12.73 -6.66
CA THR A 132 -7.80 11.71 -6.72
C THR A 132 -8.21 11.34 -5.31
N SER A 133 -9.47 11.57 -4.98
CA SER A 133 -10.09 11.00 -3.77
C SER A 133 -10.78 9.71 -4.15
N LEU A 134 -10.60 8.68 -3.35
CA LEU A 134 -11.14 7.35 -3.53
C LEU A 134 -11.78 6.88 -2.23
N SER A 135 -12.96 6.28 -2.34
CA SER A 135 -13.57 5.46 -1.28
C SER A 135 -14.03 4.15 -1.87
N ALA A 136 -13.90 3.07 -1.11
CA ALA A 136 -14.41 1.77 -1.50
C ALA A 136 -15.07 1.04 -0.34
N ASN A 137 -16.15 0.31 -0.64
CA ASN A 137 -16.92 -0.49 0.31
C ASN A 137 -17.09 -1.91 -0.22
N ARG A 138 -16.89 -2.91 0.64
CA ARG A 138 -17.06 -4.32 0.33
C ARG A 138 -18.55 -4.64 0.23
N LEU A 139 -18.95 -5.26 -0.87
CA LEU A 139 -20.30 -5.73 -1.16
C LEU A 139 -20.52 -7.20 -0.78
N GLY A 140 -19.44 -7.97 -0.61
CA GLY A 140 -19.51 -9.40 -0.39
C GLY A 140 -18.33 -10.13 -1.02
N ASP A 141 -18.48 -11.43 -1.22
CA ASP A 141 -17.50 -12.23 -1.96
C ASP A 141 -17.55 -11.87 -3.45
N CYS A 142 -16.47 -12.12 -4.19
CA CYS A 142 -16.48 -11.91 -5.64
C CYS A 142 -17.46 -12.88 -6.31
N SER A 143 -18.23 -12.37 -7.27
CA SER A 143 -19.03 -13.22 -8.15
C SER A 143 -18.11 -14.20 -8.91
N LYS A 144 -18.58 -15.42 -9.11
CA LYS A 144 -17.91 -16.42 -9.97
C LYS A 144 -18.08 -16.09 -11.44
#